data_AF-A0A3P6DSC6-F1
#
_entry.id   AF-A0A3P6DSC6-F1
#
_cell.length_a   1.000
_cell.length_b   1.000
_cell.length_c   1.000
_cell.angle_alpha   90.00
_cell.angle_beta   90.00
_cell.angle_gamma   90.00
#
_symmetry.space_group_name_H-M   'P 1'
#
loop_
_entity.id
_entity.type
_entity.pdbx_description
1 polymer ?
#
loop_
_entity_poly.entity_id
_entity_poly.type
_entity_poly.pdbx_seq_one_letter_code
_entity_poly.pdbx_strand_id
1 'polypeptide(L)'
;MESDKRWSLAGKTALVTGGTRGIGRAIVEELARFGARVHTCSRNQEELKACLDDWRSNDLKVSGSVCDASDRGEREKLMQQVSSASSGKLNILREKRKGESSSELVAGAAAHQDVVKLVITINRSSRPSSCSSRRDEASLHNVGTNVWNPTVEYTSEDYAKVMSTNFESAFHFSQIAHPLLKASGVGSIVFVSSVAGLVYASAGPIYGATKGAVNQLTRNLACEWACDNIRTNSVAPWYIKTSFVEPYLR
;
A
#
# COMPACT_ATOMS: atom_id res chain seq x y z
N MET A 1 -33.02 -4.00 -3.97
CA MET A 1 -32.05 -5.11 -3.87
C MET A 1 -31.27 -4.90 -2.59
N GLU A 2 -31.45 -5.77 -1.60
CA GLU A 2 -30.63 -5.74 -0.38
C GLU A 2 -29.20 -6.10 -0.77
N SER A 3 -28.24 -5.19 -0.59
CA SER A 3 -26.85 -5.47 -0.91
C SER A 3 -26.36 -6.60 -0.02
N ASP A 4 -25.80 -7.65 -0.64
CA ASP A 4 -25.30 -8.82 0.09
C ASP A 4 -24.26 -8.35 1.11
N LYS A 5 -24.57 -8.54 2.41
CA LYS A 5 -23.75 -8.07 3.54
C LYS A 5 -22.29 -8.54 3.44
N ARG A 6 -22.02 -9.63 2.70
CA ARG A 6 -20.67 -10.15 2.45
C ARG A 6 -19.77 -9.20 1.65
N TRP A 7 -20.35 -8.33 0.81
CA TRP A 7 -19.61 -7.40 -0.06
C TRP A 7 -19.55 -5.98 0.47
N SER A 8 -20.20 -5.71 1.61
CA SER A 8 -20.16 -4.40 2.25
C SER A 8 -18.84 -4.18 2.99
N LEU A 9 -18.27 -2.99 2.83
CA LEU A 9 -17.15 -2.50 3.63
C LEU A 9 -17.58 -1.41 4.62
N ALA A 10 -18.89 -1.28 4.86
CA ALA A 10 -19.41 -0.36 5.86
C ALA A 10 -18.80 -0.62 7.25
N GLY A 11 -18.32 0.45 7.88
CA GLY A 11 -17.64 0.38 9.18
C GLY A 11 -16.22 -0.21 9.13
N LYS A 12 -15.69 -0.51 7.94
CA LYS A 12 -14.31 -1.00 7.80
C LYS A 12 -13.36 0.17 7.57
N THR A 13 -12.13 0.03 8.05
CA THR A 13 -11.08 1.04 7.83
C THR A 13 -10.03 0.46 6.89
N ALA A 14 -9.63 1.22 5.88
CA ALA A 14 -8.60 0.80 4.93
C ALA A 14 -7.46 1.81 4.84
N LEU A 15 -6.22 1.31 4.78
CA LEU A 15 -5.05 2.11 4.41
C LEU A 15 -4.65 1.76 2.98
N VAL A 16 -4.60 2.76 2.10
CA VAL A 16 -4.14 2.62 0.71
C VAL A 16 -2.90 3.47 0.50
N THR A 17 -1.75 2.85 0.31
CA THR A 17 -0.54 3.61 -0.03
C THR A 17 -0.67 4.15 -1.46
N GLY A 18 -0.33 5.44 -1.70
CA GLY A 18 -0.27 6.08 -3.02
C GLY A 18 -1.61 6.30 -3.71
N GLY A 19 -2.69 6.42 -2.96
CA GLY A 19 -4.04 6.47 -3.52
C GLY A 19 -4.39 7.72 -4.36
N THR A 20 -3.45 8.60 -4.72
CA THR A 20 -3.75 9.85 -5.44
C THR A 20 -3.79 9.70 -6.96
N ARG A 21 -3.25 8.61 -7.54
CA ARG A 21 -3.29 8.34 -9.00
C ARG A 21 -3.44 6.84 -9.31
N GLY A 22 -3.70 6.54 -10.59
CA GLY A 22 -3.60 5.20 -11.16
C GLY A 22 -4.47 4.16 -10.45
N ILE A 23 -3.94 2.95 -10.26
CA ILE A 23 -4.65 1.86 -9.58
C ILE A 23 -4.95 2.24 -8.12
N GLY A 24 -4.08 3.03 -7.49
CA GLY A 24 -4.27 3.51 -6.12
C GLY A 24 -5.54 4.30 -5.95
N ARG A 25 -5.71 5.32 -6.80
CA ARG A 25 -6.91 6.14 -6.81
C ARG A 25 -8.16 5.32 -7.08
N ALA A 26 -8.10 4.41 -8.04
CA ALA A 26 -9.21 3.49 -8.31
C ALA A 26 -9.54 2.62 -7.09
N ILE A 27 -8.53 2.09 -6.39
CA ILE A 27 -8.72 1.31 -5.15
C ILE A 27 -9.34 2.18 -4.05
N VAL A 28 -8.84 3.40 -3.83
CA VAL A 28 -9.40 4.32 -2.82
C VAL A 28 -10.88 4.57 -3.09
N GLU A 29 -11.20 4.98 -4.32
CA GLU A 29 -12.57 5.28 -4.73
C GLU A 29 -13.47 4.07 -4.57
N GLU A 30 -13.02 2.89 -5.01
CA GLU A 30 -13.84 1.68 -4.94
C GLU A 30 -14.08 1.23 -3.48
N LEU A 31 -13.03 1.19 -2.65
CA LEU A 31 -13.19 0.87 -1.23
C LEU A 31 -14.13 1.85 -0.53
N ALA A 32 -14.02 3.14 -0.83
CA ALA A 32 -14.88 4.18 -0.26
C ALA A 32 -16.35 4.03 -0.73
N ARG A 33 -16.58 3.73 -2.02
CA ARG A 33 -17.93 3.44 -2.57
C ARG A 33 -18.58 2.23 -1.91
N PHE A 34 -17.80 1.22 -1.52
CA PHE A 34 -18.28 0.08 -0.73
C PHE A 34 -18.50 0.40 0.77
N GLY A 35 -18.30 1.65 1.19
CA GLY A 35 -18.60 2.13 2.55
C GLY A 35 -17.41 2.11 3.51
N ALA A 36 -16.20 1.80 3.04
CA ALA A 36 -15.01 1.85 3.88
C ALA A 36 -14.62 3.29 4.20
N ARG A 37 -14.06 3.50 5.39
CA ARG A 37 -13.28 4.70 5.70
C ARG A 37 -11.86 4.46 5.19
N VAL A 38 -11.41 5.26 4.23
CA VAL A 38 -10.10 5.08 3.61
C VAL A 38 -9.13 6.15 4.12
N HIS A 39 -7.93 5.74 4.50
CA HIS A 39 -6.79 6.62 4.69
C HIS A 39 -5.80 6.37 3.56
N THR A 40 -5.31 7.42 2.91
CA THR A 40 -4.31 7.31 1.84
C THR A 40 -3.08 8.16 2.13
N CYS A 41 -1.98 7.89 1.45
CA CYS A 41 -0.81 8.74 1.50
C CYS A 41 -0.23 9.04 0.12
N SER A 42 0.48 10.15 0.01
CA SER A 42 1.28 10.53 -1.15
C SER A 42 2.42 11.44 -0.72
N ARG A 43 3.45 11.58 -1.55
CA ARG A 43 4.56 12.52 -1.32
C ARG A 43 4.21 13.96 -1.72
N ASN A 44 3.24 14.12 -2.63
CA ASN A 44 2.85 15.43 -3.13
C ASN A 44 1.63 15.95 -2.37
N GLN A 45 1.83 17.00 -1.57
CA GLN A 45 0.80 17.60 -0.73
C GLN A 45 -0.34 18.24 -1.55
N GLU A 46 -0.02 18.94 -2.63
CA GLU A 46 -1.01 19.63 -3.47
C GLU A 46 -1.93 18.63 -4.16
N GLU A 47 -1.33 17.58 -4.71
CA GLU A 47 -2.06 16.50 -5.37
C GLU A 47 -2.93 15.72 -4.38
N LEU A 48 -2.40 15.42 -3.19
CA LEU A 48 -3.16 14.78 -2.13
C LEU A 48 -4.37 15.64 -1.73
N LYS A 49 -4.16 16.95 -1.55
CA LYS A 49 -5.22 17.89 -1.21
C LYS A 49 -6.30 17.93 -2.28
N ALA A 50 -5.91 18.05 -3.56
CA ALA A 50 -6.85 18.06 -4.67
C ALA A 50 -7.70 16.77 -4.72
N CYS A 51 -7.09 15.59 -4.48
CA CYS A 51 -7.84 14.34 -4.42
C CYS A 51 -8.79 14.27 -3.21
N LEU A 52 -8.36 14.77 -2.05
CA LEU A 52 -9.22 14.81 -0.85
C LEU A 52 -10.42 15.74 -1.04
N ASP A 53 -10.23 16.90 -1.67
CA ASP A 53 -11.32 17.84 -1.98
C ASP A 53 -12.32 17.22 -2.97
N ASP A 54 -11.82 16.49 -3.97
CA ASP A 54 -12.63 15.75 -4.93
C ASP A 54 -13.42 14.59 -4.27
N TRP A 55 -12.78 13.75 -3.46
CA TRP A 55 -13.49 12.68 -2.75
C TRP A 55 -14.51 13.21 -1.75
N ARG A 56 -14.22 14.36 -1.12
CA ARG A 56 -15.15 15.02 -0.19
C ARG A 56 -16.38 15.56 -0.90
N SER A 57 -16.24 16.12 -2.10
CA SER A 57 -17.38 16.61 -2.89
C SER A 57 -18.28 15.48 -3.40
N ASN A 58 -17.75 14.25 -3.45
CA ASN A 58 -18.47 13.03 -3.80
C ASN A 58 -18.93 12.22 -2.58
N ASP A 59 -18.98 12.83 -1.38
CA ASP A 59 -19.38 12.19 -0.11
C ASP A 59 -18.60 10.92 0.28
N LEU A 60 -17.37 10.76 -0.23
CA LEU A 60 -16.51 9.63 0.09
C LEU A 60 -15.73 9.88 1.39
N LYS A 61 -15.71 8.88 2.28
CA LYS A 61 -15.01 8.95 3.58
C LYS A 61 -13.52 8.68 3.43
N VAL A 62 -12.80 9.63 2.83
CA VAL A 62 -11.35 9.54 2.61
C VAL A 62 -10.58 10.59 3.41
N SER A 63 -9.51 10.16 4.07
CA SER A 63 -8.53 11.01 4.73
C SER A 63 -7.14 10.70 4.17
N GLY A 64 -6.15 11.55 4.40
CA GLY A 64 -4.79 11.21 4.03
C GLY A 64 -3.72 12.11 4.61
N SER A 65 -2.48 11.66 4.49
CA SER A 65 -1.31 12.38 4.96
C SER A 65 -0.15 12.30 3.98
N VAL A 66 0.75 13.29 4.08
CA VAL A 66 1.98 13.29 3.30
C VAL A 66 2.93 12.24 3.89
N CYS A 67 3.38 11.30 3.07
CA CYS A 67 4.33 10.26 3.46
C CYS A 67 5.13 9.78 2.25
N ASP A 68 6.45 9.75 2.40
CA ASP A 68 7.37 8.98 1.58
C ASP A 68 7.48 7.56 2.12
N ALA A 69 6.92 6.62 1.37
CA ALA A 69 6.94 5.21 1.70
C ALA A 69 8.36 4.61 1.71
N SER A 70 9.37 5.22 1.07
CA SER A 70 10.76 4.74 1.19
C SER A 70 11.40 5.13 2.53
N ASP A 71 10.94 6.20 3.18
CA ASP A 71 11.47 6.60 4.48
C ASP A 71 10.82 5.83 5.62
N ARG A 72 11.65 5.19 6.47
CA ARG A 72 11.17 4.38 7.57
C ARG A 72 10.41 5.18 8.63
N GLY A 73 10.92 6.35 9.01
CA GLY A 73 10.31 7.19 10.03
C GLY A 73 8.96 7.73 9.57
N GLU A 74 8.81 8.05 8.29
CA GLU A 74 7.54 8.47 7.72
C GLU A 74 6.52 7.32 7.66
N ARG A 75 6.94 6.08 7.38
CA ARG A 75 6.04 4.91 7.49
C ARG A 75 5.47 4.75 8.90
N GLU A 76 6.30 4.93 9.92
CA GLU A 76 5.88 4.85 11.32
C GLU A 76 4.91 5.98 11.69
N LYS A 77 5.20 7.22 11.27
CA LYS A 77 4.31 8.38 11.47
C LYS A 77 2.95 8.17 10.79
N LEU A 78 2.95 7.67 9.54
CA LEU A 78 1.72 7.35 8.82
C LEU A 78 0.89 6.33 9.59
N MET A 79 1.52 5.26 10.10
CA MET A 79 0.80 4.24 10.84
C MET A 79 0.22 4.76 12.16
N GLN A 80 0.93 5.65 12.85
CA GLN A 80 0.41 6.33 14.04
C GLN A 80 -0.83 7.19 13.74
N GLN A 81 -0.82 7.91 12.60
CA GLN A 81 -1.97 8.70 12.15
C GLN A 81 -3.17 7.83 11.76
N VAL A 82 -2.93 6.69 11.12
CA VAL A 82 -3.99 5.73 10.78
C VAL A 82 -4.60 5.13 12.04
N SER A 83 -3.76 4.77 13.01
CA SER A 83 -4.20 4.23 14.31
C SER A 83 -5.02 5.24 15.11
N SER A 84 -4.68 6.52 15.09
CA SER A 84 -5.45 7.56 15.79
C SER A 84 -6.74 7.93 15.08
N ALA A 85 -6.79 7.79 13.75
CA ALA A 85 -7.98 8.04 12.95
C ALA A 85 -9.01 6.91 13.02
N SER A 86 -8.61 5.66 13.29
CA SER A 86 -9.51 4.53 13.53
C SER A 86 -10.22 4.64 14.89
N SER A 87 -11.51 4.35 14.94
CA SER A 87 -12.36 4.51 16.14
C SER A 87 -12.05 3.53 17.27
N GLY A 88 -11.08 2.63 17.09
CA GLY A 88 -10.52 1.80 18.15
C GLY A 88 -9.34 2.50 18.84
N LYS A 89 -9.60 3.15 19.98
CA LYS A 89 -8.54 3.58 20.90
C LYS A 89 -7.62 2.40 21.20
N LEU A 90 -6.35 2.48 20.81
CA LEU A 90 -5.28 1.80 21.53
C LEU A 90 -4.05 2.72 21.60
N ASN A 91 -3.68 3.09 22.82
CA ASN A 91 -2.38 3.69 23.10
C ASN A 91 -1.32 2.61 22.85
N ILE A 92 -0.61 2.67 21.72
CA ILE A 92 0.58 1.84 21.50
C ILE A 92 1.69 2.41 22.38
N LEU A 93 1.83 1.83 23.58
CA LEU A 93 3.00 1.97 24.44
C LEU A 93 4.23 1.52 23.66
N ARG A 94 5.22 2.43 23.54
CA ARG A 94 6.58 2.10 23.06
C ARG A 94 7.15 0.98 23.93
N GLU A 95 7.72 -0.05 23.29
CA GLU A 95 8.50 -1.06 24.00
C GLU A 95 9.76 -0.41 24.59
N LYS A 96 9.84 -0.40 25.94
CA LYS A 96 11.04 -0.07 26.69
C LYS A 96 12.18 -1.00 26.24
N ARG A 97 13.36 -0.42 25.99
CA ARG A 97 14.62 -1.19 25.91
C ARG A 97 14.79 -1.97 27.23
N LYS A 98 15.24 -3.23 27.13
CA LYS A 98 15.46 -4.17 28.25
C LYS A 98 16.11 -3.46 29.46
N GLY A 99 15.42 -3.45 30.61
CA GLY A 99 16.01 -2.99 31.88
C GLY A 99 15.09 -2.61 33.06
N GLU A 100 13.77 -2.50 32.94
CA GLU A 100 12.93 -1.98 34.05
C GLU A 100 11.71 -2.86 34.36
N SER A 101 11.36 -2.96 35.66
CA SER A 101 10.35 -3.85 36.23
C SER A 101 8.90 -3.39 36.06
N SER A 102 7.99 -4.37 36.10
CA SER A 102 6.54 -4.33 35.86
C SER A 102 5.74 -3.39 36.74
N SER A 103 4.81 -2.64 36.13
CA SER A 103 3.36 -2.65 36.41
C SER A 103 2.67 -1.48 35.72
N GLU A 104 1.61 -1.75 34.94
CA GLU A 104 0.29 -1.08 35.01
C GLU A 104 -0.47 -1.22 33.68
N LEU A 105 -1.71 -1.68 33.81
CA LEU A 105 -2.65 -2.06 32.77
C LEU A 105 -3.99 -1.42 33.16
N VAL A 106 -4.52 -0.47 32.39
CA VAL A 106 -5.89 0.09 32.54
C VAL A 106 -6.26 0.74 31.19
N ALA A 107 -7.43 0.63 30.54
CA ALA A 107 -8.70 -0.09 30.69
C ALA A 107 -9.35 -0.22 29.29
N GLY A 108 -10.32 -1.13 29.14
CA GLY A 108 -11.00 -1.42 27.88
C GLY A 108 -12.20 -0.51 27.53
N ALA A 109 -12.68 -0.63 26.28
CA ALA A 109 -14.08 -0.80 25.88
C ALA A 109 -14.27 -0.63 24.36
N ALA A 110 -15.19 -1.42 23.81
CA ALA A 110 -15.76 -1.42 22.45
C ALA A 110 -14.79 -1.70 21.28
N ALA A 111 -14.44 -2.97 21.09
CA ALA A 111 -14.09 -3.47 19.77
C ALA A 111 -15.35 -3.43 18.88
N HIS A 112 -15.64 -2.27 18.29
CA HIS A 112 -16.34 -2.32 17.00
C HIS A 112 -15.44 -3.15 16.07
N GLN A 113 -16.02 -4.16 15.43
CA GLN A 113 -15.33 -5.05 14.48
C GLN A 113 -14.90 -4.27 13.22
N ASP A 114 -13.96 -3.35 13.39
CA ASP A 114 -13.33 -2.60 12.31
C ASP A 114 -12.36 -3.55 11.63
N VAL A 115 -12.78 -4.23 10.55
CA VAL A 115 -11.83 -4.90 9.65
C VAL A 115 -10.87 -3.84 9.16
N VAL A 116 -9.60 -3.97 9.57
CA VAL A 116 -8.53 -3.16 9.01
C VAL A 116 -8.08 -3.85 7.73
N LYS A 117 -8.34 -3.20 6.59
CA LYS A 117 -7.89 -3.65 5.28
C LYS A 117 -6.70 -2.81 4.86
N LEU A 118 -5.51 -3.38 4.97
CA LEU A 118 -4.30 -2.75 4.48
C LEU A 118 -4.11 -3.12 3.01
N VAL A 119 -4.27 -2.14 2.11
CA VAL A 119 -3.93 -2.31 0.69
C VAL A 119 -2.61 -1.59 0.43
N ILE A 120 -1.53 -2.37 0.41
CA ILE A 120 -0.22 -1.87 -0.01
C ILE A 120 -0.20 -1.97 -1.53
N THR A 121 -0.56 -0.87 -2.16
CA THR A 121 -0.48 -0.80 -3.62
C THR A 121 1.00 -0.56 -3.99
N ILE A 122 1.60 -1.17 -5.04
CA ILE A 122 2.96 -0.75 -5.54
C ILE A 122 3.18 -0.33 -7.05
N ASN A 123 3.52 0.96 -7.42
CA ASN A 123 4.33 1.60 -8.52
C ASN A 123 4.17 3.14 -8.91
N ARG A 124 5.27 3.84 -9.30
CA ARG A 124 5.44 5.09 -10.11
C ARG A 124 6.82 5.05 -10.81
N SER A 125 6.91 5.14 -12.14
CA SER A 125 8.19 5.26 -12.85
C SER A 125 8.71 6.71 -12.93
N SER A 126 10.02 6.88 -13.10
CA SER A 126 10.64 8.13 -13.55
C SER A 126 11.52 7.84 -14.77
N ARG A 127 11.31 8.59 -15.86
CA ARG A 127 12.02 8.43 -17.15
C ARG A 127 13.22 9.39 -17.23
N PRO A 128 14.42 8.95 -17.62
CA PRO A 128 15.48 9.85 -18.07
C PRO A 128 15.17 10.37 -19.49
N SER A 129 15.59 11.60 -19.79
CA SER A 129 15.26 12.36 -21.00
C SER A 129 16.01 11.94 -22.28
N SER A 130 16.83 10.89 -22.27
CA SER A 130 17.84 10.66 -23.32
C SER A 130 17.68 9.43 -24.21
N CYS A 131 16.71 8.53 -23.99
CA CYS A 131 16.68 7.26 -24.77
C CYS A 131 15.72 7.33 -25.98
N SER A 132 16.30 7.39 -27.18
CA SER A 132 15.65 7.53 -28.49
C SER A 132 15.56 6.21 -29.27
N SER A 133 14.99 5.15 -28.69
CA SER A 133 14.62 3.99 -29.50
C SER A 133 13.23 3.49 -29.14
N ARG A 134 12.34 3.49 -30.15
CA ARG A 134 10.97 2.97 -30.06
C ARG A 134 11.04 1.45 -29.93
N ARG A 135 10.41 0.91 -28.88
CA ARG A 135 9.82 -0.42 -28.82
C ARG A 135 8.80 -0.42 -27.69
N ASP A 136 7.70 -1.14 -27.90
CA ASP A 136 6.44 -1.02 -27.17
C ASP A 136 6.61 -1.30 -25.67
N GLU A 137 6.35 -0.30 -24.82
CA GLU A 137 6.45 -0.43 -23.36
C GLU A 137 5.15 0.02 -22.69
N ALA A 138 4.44 -0.95 -22.11
CA ALA A 138 3.32 -0.67 -21.23
C ALA A 138 3.76 -0.71 -19.75
N SER A 139 3.23 0.20 -18.93
CA SER A 139 3.70 0.45 -17.56
C SER A 139 2.56 0.33 -16.54
N LEU A 140 2.87 -0.19 -15.35
CA LEU A 140 1.95 -0.63 -14.28
C LEU A 140 2.01 0.33 -13.07
N HIS A 141 0.92 0.69 -12.38
CA HIS A 141 0.88 1.81 -11.39
C HIS A 141 0.21 1.56 -10.02
N ASN A 142 0.92 1.64 -8.87
CA ASN A 142 0.67 2.59 -7.72
C ASN A 142 1.38 2.18 -6.38
N VAL A 143 2.31 2.94 -5.70
CA VAL A 143 3.40 2.79 -4.60
C VAL A 143 4.62 1.90 -4.75
N GLY A 144 5.46 2.25 -5.69
CA GLY A 144 6.72 1.58 -5.98
C GLY A 144 7.49 2.49 -6.89
N THR A 145 8.72 2.17 -7.24
CA THR A 145 9.39 2.85 -8.32
C THR A 145 9.93 1.86 -9.33
N ASN A 146 10.02 2.34 -10.57
CA ASN A 146 10.75 1.65 -11.61
C ASN A 146 11.76 2.62 -12.21
N VAL A 147 13.00 2.17 -12.29
CA VAL A 147 14.05 2.79 -13.08
C VAL A 147 14.28 1.87 -14.27
N TRP A 148 14.19 2.43 -15.46
CA TRP A 148 14.49 1.70 -16.68
C TRP A 148 15.92 2.02 -17.10
N ASN A 149 16.75 0.99 -17.15
CA ASN A 149 18.08 1.01 -17.72
C ASN A 149 18.32 -0.36 -18.39
N PRO A 150 19.18 -0.46 -19.41
CA PRO A 150 19.77 -1.74 -19.81
C PRO A 150 20.35 -2.45 -18.58
N THR A 151 20.27 -3.78 -18.53
CA THR A 151 20.66 -4.54 -17.33
C THR A 151 22.08 -4.23 -16.85
N VAL A 152 23.00 -3.99 -17.79
CA VAL A 152 24.41 -3.69 -17.52
C VAL A 152 24.67 -2.26 -17.04
N GLU A 153 23.66 -1.39 -17.08
CA GLU A 153 23.76 0.04 -16.73
C GLU A 153 23.08 0.37 -15.39
N TYR A 154 22.46 -0.60 -14.71
CA TYR A 154 21.89 -0.36 -13.39
C TYR A 154 22.98 -0.06 -12.37
N THR A 155 22.78 1.02 -11.60
CA THR A 155 23.68 1.37 -10.52
C THR A 155 23.21 0.81 -9.17
N SER A 156 24.06 0.90 -8.15
CA SER A 156 23.71 0.60 -6.76
C SER A 156 22.56 1.48 -6.26
N GLU A 157 22.52 2.74 -6.70
CA GLU A 157 21.49 3.71 -6.32
C GLU A 157 20.14 3.34 -6.92
N ASP A 158 20.12 2.90 -8.18
CA ASP A 158 18.90 2.41 -8.83
C ASP A 158 18.35 1.18 -8.10
N TYR A 159 19.23 0.24 -7.78
CA TYR A 159 18.87 -0.95 -7.00
C TYR A 159 18.27 -0.57 -5.64
N ALA A 160 18.99 0.24 -4.85
CA ALA A 160 18.57 0.64 -3.52
C ALA A 160 17.21 1.36 -3.55
N LYS A 161 17.03 2.27 -4.51
CA LYS A 161 15.80 3.05 -4.67
C LYS A 161 14.60 2.15 -5.01
N VAL A 162 14.75 1.22 -5.97
CA VAL A 162 13.68 0.31 -6.39
C VAL A 162 13.36 -0.68 -5.28
N MET A 163 14.38 -1.27 -4.63
CA MET A 163 14.19 -2.25 -3.56
C MET A 163 13.54 -1.63 -2.32
N SER A 164 14.02 -0.46 -1.90
CA SER A 164 13.50 0.22 -0.71
C SER A 164 12.03 0.62 -0.88
N THR A 165 11.69 1.15 -2.06
CA THR A 165 10.31 1.56 -2.34
C THR A 165 9.38 0.38 -2.55
N ASN A 166 9.80 -0.69 -3.23
CA ASN A 166 8.90 -1.77 -3.67
C ASN A 166 8.80 -2.95 -2.72
N PHE A 167 9.85 -3.24 -1.96
CA PHE A 167 9.90 -4.42 -1.11
C PHE A 167 10.05 -4.05 0.36
N GLU A 168 11.05 -3.25 0.71
CA GLU A 168 11.29 -2.90 2.12
C GLU A 168 10.12 -2.13 2.73
N SER A 169 9.53 -1.20 1.97
CA SER A 169 8.33 -0.48 2.40
C SER A 169 7.18 -1.44 2.70
N ALA A 170 6.94 -2.42 1.82
CA ALA A 170 5.86 -3.39 1.91
C ALA A 170 6.04 -4.32 3.11
N PHE A 171 7.26 -4.81 3.30
CA PHE A 171 7.65 -5.61 4.45
C PHE A 171 7.45 -4.83 5.75
N HIS A 172 8.01 -3.62 5.84
CA HIS A 172 7.94 -2.80 7.05
C HIS A 172 6.51 -2.35 7.38
N PHE A 173 5.72 -1.95 6.38
CA PHE A 173 4.30 -1.63 6.59
C PHE A 173 3.54 -2.82 7.16
N SER A 174 3.84 -4.03 6.67
CA SER A 174 3.21 -5.25 7.19
C SER A 174 3.56 -5.45 8.67
N GLN A 175 4.84 -5.27 9.05
CA GLN A 175 5.27 -5.38 10.45
C GLN A 175 4.54 -4.39 11.37
N ILE A 176 4.52 -3.10 11.01
CA ILE A 176 3.93 -2.07 11.88
C ILE A 176 2.39 -2.08 11.85
N ALA A 177 1.76 -2.67 10.83
CA ALA A 177 0.31 -2.85 10.77
C ALA A 177 -0.17 -4.11 11.51
N HIS A 178 0.71 -5.10 11.75
CA HIS A 178 0.33 -6.38 12.36
C HIS A 178 -0.46 -6.21 13.67
N PRO A 179 -0.08 -5.35 14.65
CA PRO A 179 -0.85 -5.17 15.86
C PRO A 179 -2.29 -4.68 15.62
N LEU A 180 -2.47 -3.77 14.65
CA LEU A 180 -3.80 -3.24 14.28
C LEU A 180 -4.64 -4.29 13.56
N LEU A 181 -4.02 -5.04 12.66
CA LEU A 181 -4.67 -6.14 11.93
C LEU A 181 -5.09 -7.26 12.87
N LYS A 182 -4.23 -7.64 13.81
CA LYS A 182 -4.54 -8.63 14.84
C LYS A 182 -5.65 -8.16 15.77
N ALA A 183 -5.61 -6.91 16.23
CA ALA A 183 -6.65 -6.32 17.07
C ALA A 183 -8.02 -6.25 16.37
N SER A 184 -8.06 -6.13 15.04
CA SER A 184 -9.31 -6.16 14.27
C SER A 184 -10.04 -7.51 14.33
N GLY A 185 -9.32 -8.59 14.64
CA GLY A 185 -9.83 -9.96 14.67
C GLY A 185 -10.16 -10.56 13.31
N VAL A 186 -10.07 -9.81 12.21
CA VAL A 186 -10.42 -10.22 10.83
C VAL A 186 -9.58 -9.44 9.80
N GLY A 187 -8.28 -9.31 10.06
CA GLY A 187 -7.36 -8.46 9.29
C GLY A 187 -7.21 -8.92 7.84
N SER A 188 -6.91 -7.97 6.94
CA SER A 188 -6.60 -8.30 5.55
C SER A 188 -5.49 -7.42 4.99
N ILE A 189 -4.52 -8.05 4.34
CA ILE A 189 -3.49 -7.41 3.53
C ILE A 189 -3.68 -7.80 2.06
N VAL A 190 -3.64 -6.80 1.19
CA VAL A 190 -3.56 -6.99 -0.25
C VAL A 190 -2.35 -6.25 -0.79
N PHE A 191 -1.38 -6.99 -1.33
CA PHE A 191 -0.28 -6.41 -2.09
C PHE A 191 -0.67 -6.22 -3.55
N VAL A 192 -0.21 -5.14 -4.17
CA VAL A 192 -0.23 -5.01 -5.63
C VAL A 192 1.15 -5.33 -6.18
N SER A 193 1.26 -6.54 -6.72
CA SER A 193 2.44 -7.06 -7.39
C SER A 193 2.47 -6.60 -8.86
N SER A 194 2.85 -7.50 -9.77
CA SER A 194 2.93 -7.31 -11.21
C SER A 194 3.10 -8.68 -11.86
N VAL A 195 2.62 -8.81 -13.09
CA VAL A 195 2.94 -9.94 -13.96
C VAL A 195 4.45 -10.07 -14.20
N ALA A 196 5.22 -8.98 -14.11
CA ALA A 196 6.68 -8.97 -14.13
C ALA A 196 7.32 -9.75 -12.96
N GLY A 197 6.56 -10.00 -11.88
CA GLY A 197 6.98 -10.85 -10.77
C GLY A 197 6.65 -12.34 -10.97
N LEU A 198 6.09 -12.71 -12.11
CA LEU A 198 5.70 -14.08 -12.48
C LEU A 198 6.37 -14.51 -13.78
N VAL A 199 6.44 -13.61 -14.76
CA VAL A 199 6.99 -13.83 -16.09
C VAL A 199 7.85 -12.65 -16.51
N TYR A 200 8.65 -12.81 -17.56
CA TYR A 200 9.32 -11.68 -18.20
C TYR A 200 8.29 -10.74 -18.84
N ALA A 201 8.35 -9.45 -18.48
CA ALA A 201 7.36 -8.45 -18.93
C ALA A 201 7.99 -7.08 -19.24
N SER A 202 9.21 -7.06 -19.81
CA SER A 202 9.97 -5.85 -20.24
C SER A 202 9.95 -4.66 -19.24
N ALA A 203 9.81 -4.93 -17.94
CA ALA A 203 9.66 -3.90 -16.91
C ALA A 203 10.98 -3.61 -16.18
N GLY A 204 12.09 -4.21 -16.62
CA GLY A 204 13.39 -4.15 -15.94
C GLY A 204 13.58 -5.30 -14.93
N PRO A 205 14.82 -5.84 -14.81
CA PRO A 205 15.10 -6.99 -13.96
C PRO A 205 14.90 -6.71 -12.47
N ILE A 206 15.29 -5.52 -11.98
CA ILE A 206 15.16 -5.16 -10.57
C ILE A 206 13.68 -5.04 -10.18
N TYR A 207 12.88 -4.38 -11.01
CA TYR A 207 11.44 -4.28 -10.77
C TYR A 207 10.79 -5.65 -10.73
N GLY A 208 11.04 -6.51 -11.73
CA GLY A 208 10.54 -7.89 -11.74
C GLY A 208 10.92 -8.66 -10.49
N ALA A 209 12.18 -8.55 -10.06
CA ALA A 209 12.67 -9.18 -8.83
C ALA A 209 11.90 -8.69 -7.59
N THR A 210 11.68 -7.38 -7.43
CA THR A 210 10.89 -6.85 -6.29
C THR A 210 9.47 -7.39 -6.26
N LYS A 211 8.85 -7.59 -7.44
CA LYS A 211 7.48 -8.11 -7.56
C LYS A 211 7.41 -9.62 -7.29
N GLY A 212 8.44 -10.36 -7.71
CA GLY A 212 8.64 -11.75 -7.29
C GLY A 212 8.81 -11.87 -5.77
N ALA A 213 9.61 -10.99 -5.17
CA ALA A 213 9.81 -10.95 -3.72
C ALA A 213 8.50 -10.64 -2.96
N VAL A 214 7.69 -9.68 -3.43
CA VAL A 214 6.36 -9.39 -2.87
C VAL A 214 5.43 -10.61 -2.98
N ASN A 215 5.48 -11.36 -4.08
CA ASN A 215 4.69 -12.59 -4.24
C ASN A 215 5.07 -13.65 -3.20
N GLN A 216 6.37 -13.82 -2.92
CA GLN A 216 6.82 -14.75 -1.89
C GLN A 216 6.48 -14.24 -0.48
N LEU A 217 6.67 -12.95 -0.21
CA LEU A 217 6.27 -12.32 1.05
C LEU A 217 4.79 -12.57 1.34
N THR A 218 3.93 -12.39 0.33
CA THR A 218 2.49 -12.64 0.43
C THR A 218 2.20 -14.05 0.95
N ARG A 219 2.84 -15.07 0.39
CA ARG A 219 2.66 -16.48 0.79
C ARG A 219 3.15 -16.73 2.21
N ASN A 220 4.32 -16.18 2.55
CA ASN A 220 4.88 -16.34 3.89
C ASN A 220 3.96 -15.73 4.95
N LEU A 221 3.54 -14.48 4.75
CA LEU A 221 2.63 -13.79 5.68
C LEU A 221 1.25 -14.47 5.77
N ALA A 222 0.74 -15.04 4.67
CA ALA A 222 -0.51 -15.78 4.70
C ALA A 222 -0.43 -17.03 5.58
N CYS A 223 0.71 -17.74 5.56
CA CYS A 223 0.91 -18.92 6.41
C CYS A 223 1.18 -18.51 7.86
N GLU A 224 2.03 -17.50 8.07
CA GLU A 224 2.48 -17.07 9.39
C GLU A 224 1.35 -16.41 10.20
N TRP A 225 0.52 -15.56 9.57
CA TRP A 225 -0.47 -14.74 10.27
C TRP A 225 -1.89 -15.29 10.21
N ALA A 226 -2.07 -16.51 9.67
CA ALA A 226 -3.36 -17.20 9.69
C ALA A 226 -3.89 -17.42 11.11
N CYS A 227 -3.01 -17.71 12.07
CA CYS A 227 -3.38 -17.90 13.48
C CYS A 227 -3.93 -16.62 14.14
N ASP A 228 -3.59 -15.45 13.61
CA ASP A 228 -4.09 -14.15 14.04
C ASP A 228 -5.35 -13.71 13.26
N ASN A 229 -5.92 -14.60 12.44
CA ASN A 229 -7.02 -14.34 11.52
C ASN A 229 -6.74 -13.19 10.53
N ILE A 230 -5.49 -13.10 10.06
CA ILE A 230 -5.05 -12.12 9.07
C ILE A 230 -4.89 -12.83 7.72
N ARG A 231 -5.64 -12.37 6.71
CA ARG A 231 -5.54 -12.89 5.34
C ARG A 231 -4.61 -12.03 4.51
N THR A 232 -3.63 -12.64 3.87
CA THR A 232 -2.69 -11.94 2.98
C THR A 232 -2.82 -12.46 1.56
N ASN A 233 -3.06 -11.56 0.60
CA ASN A 233 -3.21 -11.87 -0.82
C ASN A 233 -2.42 -10.89 -1.68
N SER A 234 -2.19 -11.25 -2.94
CA SER A 234 -1.52 -10.39 -3.93
C SER A 234 -2.33 -10.37 -5.21
N VAL A 235 -2.43 -9.18 -5.81
CA VAL A 235 -2.96 -9.00 -7.17
C VAL A 235 -1.80 -8.64 -8.08
N ALA A 236 -1.70 -9.30 -9.23
CA ALA A 236 -0.66 -9.05 -10.23
C ALA A 236 -1.27 -8.45 -11.50
N PRO A 237 -1.34 -7.11 -11.62
CA PRO A 237 -1.86 -6.46 -12.81
C PRO A 237 -1.01 -6.78 -14.04
N TRP A 238 -1.69 -7.01 -15.18
CA TRP A 238 -1.13 -6.84 -16.51
C TRP A 238 -1.18 -5.35 -16.90
N TYR A 239 -0.81 -5.00 -18.13
CA TYR A 239 -0.95 -3.64 -18.64
C TYR A 239 -2.38 -3.12 -18.53
N ILE A 240 -2.57 -2.00 -17.81
CA ILE A 240 -3.87 -1.36 -17.61
C ILE A 240 -3.83 0.03 -18.27
N LYS A 241 -4.82 0.33 -19.10
CA LYS A 241 -4.99 1.67 -19.67
C LYS A 241 -5.30 2.66 -18.55
N THR A 242 -4.43 3.64 -18.37
CA THR A 242 -4.63 4.78 -17.45
C THR A 242 -4.25 6.07 -18.19
N SER A 243 -4.67 7.24 -17.71
CA SER A 243 -4.36 8.56 -18.33
C SER A 243 -2.86 8.82 -18.50
N PHE A 244 -2.00 8.10 -17.78
CA PHE A 244 -0.54 8.16 -17.93
C PHE A 244 0.01 7.18 -19.01
N VAL A 245 -0.73 6.13 -19.36
CA VAL A 245 -0.34 5.10 -20.36
C VAL A 245 -0.84 5.47 -21.76
N GLU A 246 -1.78 6.41 -21.88
CA GLU A 246 -2.38 6.85 -23.15
C GLU A 246 -1.38 7.31 -24.23
N PRO A 247 -0.25 7.96 -23.90
CA PRO A 247 0.79 8.27 -24.89
C PRO A 247 1.56 7.06 -25.44
N TYR A 248 1.43 5.89 -24.82
CA TYR A 248 2.24 4.68 -25.09
C TYR A 248 1.44 3.53 -25.69
N LEU A 249 0.11 3.65 -25.81
CA LEU A 249 -0.79 2.65 -26.43
C LEU A 249 -0.98 2.89 -27.95
N ARG A 250 0.06 3.41 -28.62
CA ARG A 250 0.03 3.69 -30.06
C ARG A 250 1.08 2.88 -30.78
#